data_AF-A0A7T2ZV85-F1
#
_entry.id   AF-A0A7T2ZV85-F1
#
_cell.length_a   1.000
_cell.length_b   1.000
_cell.length_c   1.000
_cell.angle_alpha   90.00
_cell.angle_beta   90.00
_cell.angle_gamma   90.00
#
_symmetry.space_group_name_H-M   'P 1'
#
loop_
_entity.id
_entity.type
_entity.pdbx_description
1 polymer ?
#
loop_
_entity_poly.entity_id
_entity_poly.type
_entity_poly.pdbx_seq_one_letter_code
_entity_poly.pdbx_strand_id
1 'polypeptide(L)'
;MKNYLMNESIFQYPESFKKMVELNLVDFDIWYFLDSEWALSLYKGLQERYPTRKLIPFAKRGDCDDTACFEIGKSNRVQLIHDFAAEGWEQREEFNDFWEWGEYAVNCMIEYNKDDGIE
;
A
#
# COMPACT_ATOMS: atom_id res chain seq x y z
N MET A 1 -5.72 -12.11 -15.78
CA MET A 1 -4.72 -11.51 -14.86
C MET A 1 -5.43 -10.46 -14.04
N LYS A 2 -5.16 -10.40 -12.73
CA LYS A 2 -5.66 -9.31 -11.90
C LYS A 2 -5.04 -8.00 -12.35
N ASN A 3 -5.82 -6.94 -12.39
CA ASN A 3 -5.32 -5.58 -12.60
C ASN A 3 -5.05 -4.97 -11.21
N TYR A 4 -3.90 -4.33 -11.02
CA TYR A 4 -3.52 -3.66 -9.77
C TYR A 4 -3.49 -2.13 -9.89
N LEU A 5 -3.76 -1.61 -11.09
CA LEU A 5 -3.77 -0.18 -11.37
C LEU A 5 -5.23 0.31 -11.36
N MET A 6 -5.53 1.24 -10.46
CA MET A 6 -6.77 2.01 -10.56
C MET A 6 -6.80 2.85 -11.84
N ASN A 7 -7.98 3.34 -12.19
CA ASN A 7 -8.18 4.17 -13.37
C ASN A 7 -7.19 5.36 -13.39
N GLU A 8 -6.45 5.55 -14.48
CA GLU A 8 -5.43 6.60 -14.60
C GLU A 8 -5.98 8.03 -14.51
N SER A 9 -7.30 8.21 -14.72
CA SER A 9 -7.97 9.49 -14.45
C SER A 9 -8.09 9.81 -12.96
N ILE A 10 -7.94 8.82 -12.08
CA ILE A 10 -7.89 8.99 -10.62
C ILE A 10 -6.44 9.22 -10.18
N PHE A 11 -5.53 8.33 -10.59
CA PHE A 11 -4.14 8.39 -10.17
C PHE A 11 -3.21 7.71 -11.18
N GLN A 12 -2.05 8.32 -11.42
CA GLN A 12 -0.97 7.74 -12.21
C GLN A 12 0.10 7.18 -11.27
N TYR A 13 0.22 5.86 -11.24
CA TYR A 13 1.21 5.18 -10.42
C TYR A 13 2.64 5.41 -10.94
N PRO A 14 3.65 5.46 -10.05
CA PRO A 14 5.03 5.55 -10.46
C PRO A 14 5.48 4.29 -11.20
N GLU A 15 6.46 4.44 -12.10
CA GLU A 15 7.00 3.32 -12.90
C GLU A 15 7.60 2.20 -12.02
N SER A 16 8.10 2.54 -10.83
CA SER A 16 8.59 1.57 -9.85
C SER A 16 7.49 0.60 -9.37
N PHE A 17 6.29 1.11 -9.08
CA PHE A 17 5.12 0.27 -8.75
C PHE A 17 4.70 -0.60 -9.93
N LYS A 18 4.60 0.01 -11.13
CA LYS A 18 4.26 -0.72 -12.35
C LYS A 18 5.25 -1.85 -12.62
N LYS A 19 6.54 -1.64 -12.34
CA LYS A 19 7.56 -2.67 -12.51
C LYS A 19 7.37 -3.86 -11.58
N MET A 20 7.00 -3.66 -10.30
CA MET A 20 6.68 -4.77 -9.40
C MET A 20 5.46 -5.57 -9.88
N VAL A 21 4.42 -4.87 -10.36
CA VAL A 21 3.23 -5.52 -10.95
C VAL A 21 3.60 -6.32 -12.21
N GLU A 22 4.42 -5.76 -13.11
CA GLU A 22 4.93 -6.44 -14.32
C GLU A 22 5.68 -7.74 -13.98
N LEU A 23 6.47 -7.72 -12.90
CA LEU A 23 7.21 -8.89 -12.39
C LEU A 23 6.36 -9.85 -11.56
N ASN A 24 5.07 -9.55 -11.36
CA ASN A 24 4.16 -10.30 -10.49
C ASN A 24 4.66 -10.42 -9.03
N LEU A 25 5.38 -9.40 -8.54
CA LEU A 25 5.81 -9.24 -7.15
C LEU A 25 4.72 -8.52 -6.36
N VAL A 26 3.63 -9.23 -6.09
CA VAL A 26 2.36 -8.65 -5.58
C VAL A 26 1.90 -9.29 -4.27
N ASP A 27 2.59 -10.32 -3.81
CA ASP A 27 2.29 -11.08 -2.60
C ASP A 27 3.61 -11.34 -1.86
N PHE A 28 3.74 -10.77 -0.68
CA PHE A 28 4.89 -10.85 0.22
C PHE A 28 4.49 -11.56 1.53
N ASP A 29 3.49 -12.45 1.47
CA ASP A 29 2.97 -13.27 2.56
C ASP A 29 2.23 -12.47 3.67
N ILE A 30 2.89 -11.45 4.23
CA ILE A 30 2.30 -10.52 5.20
C ILE A 30 1.78 -9.22 4.56
N TRP A 31 2.31 -8.85 3.39
CA TRP A 31 1.85 -7.71 2.59
C TRP A 31 1.33 -8.19 1.24
N TYR A 32 0.18 -7.70 0.82
CA TYR A 32 -0.42 -8.05 -0.48
C TYR A 32 -0.92 -6.82 -1.22
N PHE A 33 -0.71 -6.79 -2.53
CA PHE A 33 -1.21 -5.73 -3.38
C PHE A 33 -2.72 -5.88 -3.57
N LEU A 34 -3.39 -4.73 -3.57
CA LEU A 34 -4.82 -4.64 -3.81
C LEU A 34 -5.06 -4.68 -5.31
N ASP A 35 -5.88 -5.62 -5.78
CA ASP A 35 -6.39 -5.52 -7.14
C ASP A 35 -7.28 -4.26 -7.28
N SER A 36 -7.49 -3.82 -8.52
CA SER A 36 -8.08 -2.52 -8.82
C SER A 36 -9.50 -2.35 -8.25
N GLU A 37 -10.24 -3.45 -8.12
CA GLU A 37 -11.59 -3.41 -7.54
C GLU A 37 -11.51 -3.21 -6.03
N TRP A 38 -10.62 -3.94 -5.35
CA TRP A 38 -10.40 -3.78 -3.92
C TRP A 38 -9.79 -2.41 -3.58
N ALA A 39 -8.79 -1.97 -4.35
CA ALA A 39 -8.17 -0.65 -4.22
C ALA A 39 -9.21 0.47 -4.34
N LEU A 40 -10.14 0.38 -5.30
CA LEU A 40 -11.21 1.36 -5.48
C LEU A 40 -12.22 1.36 -4.32
N SER A 41 -12.56 0.18 -3.81
CA SER A 41 -13.44 0.06 -2.64
C SER A 41 -12.80 0.68 -1.40
N LEU A 42 -11.53 0.36 -1.16
CA LEU A 42 -10.77 0.88 -0.02
C LEU A 42 -10.54 2.39 -0.15
N TYR A 43 -10.23 2.88 -1.35
CA TYR A 43 -10.12 4.31 -1.66
C TYR A 43 -11.37 5.08 -1.21
N LYS A 44 -12.57 4.61 -1.56
CA LYS A 44 -13.84 5.25 -1.16
C LYS A 44 -13.98 5.30 0.36
N GLY A 45 -13.69 4.19 1.04
CA GLY A 45 -13.72 4.13 2.50
C GLY A 45 -12.71 5.08 3.16
N LEU A 46 -11.50 5.18 2.61
CA LEU A 46 -10.49 6.11 3.12
C LEU A 46 -10.89 7.58 2.92
N GLN A 47 -11.61 7.91 1.83
CA GLN A 47 -12.14 9.27 1.64
C GLN A 47 -13.23 9.63 2.67
N GLU A 48 -13.99 8.66 3.17
CA GLU A 48 -14.97 8.88 4.24
C GLU A 48 -14.30 9.03 5.61
N ARG A 49 -13.27 8.22 5.89
CA ARG A 49 -12.56 8.21 7.19
C ARG A 49 -11.57 9.36 7.35
N TYR A 50 -10.88 9.71 6.27
CA TYR A 50 -9.83 10.72 6.25
C TYR A 50 -10.12 11.77 5.15
N PRO A 51 -11.22 12.54 5.26
CA PRO A 51 -11.68 13.45 4.22
C PRO A 51 -10.68 14.56 3.88
N THR A 52 -9.73 14.84 4.77
CA THR A 52 -8.66 15.82 4.51
C THR A 52 -7.48 15.25 3.71
N ARG A 53 -7.45 13.93 3.49
CA ARG A 53 -6.36 13.22 2.79
C ARG A 53 -6.84 12.61 1.48
N LYS A 54 -5.93 12.52 0.51
CA LYS A 54 -6.19 11.94 -0.82
C LYS A 54 -5.36 10.68 -1.01
N LEU A 55 -5.62 9.70 -0.17
CA LEU A 55 -4.89 8.43 -0.10
C LEU A 55 -5.32 7.47 -1.19
N ILE A 56 -4.37 6.96 -1.95
CA ILE A 56 -4.53 5.98 -3.03
C ILE A 56 -3.94 4.66 -2.51
N PRO A 57 -4.76 3.75 -1.95
CA PRO A 57 -4.24 2.51 -1.38
C PRO A 57 -3.76 1.58 -2.49
N PHE A 58 -2.67 0.86 -2.23
CA PHE A 58 -2.14 -0.12 -3.17
C PHE A 58 -1.74 -1.45 -2.52
N ALA A 59 -1.49 -1.49 -1.21
CA ALA A 59 -1.21 -2.73 -0.50
C ALA A 59 -1.80 -2.71 0.92
N LYS A 60 -2.11 -3.90 1.45
CA LYS A 60 -2.55 -4.10 2.83
C LYS A 60 -1.70 -5.15 3.53
N ARG A 61 -1.61 -5.02 4.85
CA ARG A 61 -0.99 -6.02 5.72
C ARG A 61 -2.03 -7.06 6.17
N GLY A 62 -1.63 -8.31 6.35
CA GLY A 62 -2.56 -9.42 6.63
C GLY A 62 -2.96 -9.60 8.09
N ASP A 63 -2.13 -9.14 9.02
CA ASP A 63 -2.26 -9.31 10.47
C ASP A 63 -2.83 -8.07 11.18
N CYS A 64 -2.98 -6.95 10.49
CA CYS A 64 -3.53 -5.71 11.03
C CYS A 64 -4.15 -4.79 9.96
N ASP A 65 -4.66 -3.63 10.39
CA ASP A 65 -5.29 -2.64 9.51
C ASP A 65 -4.29 -1.74 8.76
N ASP A 66 -2.99 -2.05 8.79
CA ASP A 66 -1.99 -1.25 8.09
C ASP A 66 -2.19 -1.31 6.57
N THR A 67 -2.13 -0.14 5.95
CA THR A 67 -2.37 0.06 4.52
C THR A 67 -1.30 0.98 3.97
N ALA A 68 -0.66 0.55 2.88
CA ALA A 68 0.29 1.37 2.14
C ALA A 68 -0.44 2.13 1.03
N CYS A 69 -0.23 3.44 0.99
CA CYS A 69 -0.91 4.36 0.10
C CYS A 69 0.09 5.26 -0.63
N PHE A 70 -0.22 5.63 -1.87
CA PHE A 70 0.25 6.91 -2.41
C PHE A 70 -0.66 8.03 -1.92
N GLU A 71 -0.24 9.29 -2.04
CA GLU A 71 -1.09 10.43 -1.68
C GLU A 71 -0.99 11.56 -2.70
N ILE A 72 -2.14 12.00 -3.22
CA ILE A 72 -2.18 13.08 -4.20
C ILE A 72 -1.63 14.37 -3.59
N GLY A 73 -0.59 14.92 -4.21
CA GLY A 73 0.10 16.13 -3.73
C GLY A 73 1.36 15.86 -2.91
N LYS A 74 1.70 14.59 -2.62
CA LYS A 74 2.93 14.20 -1.91
C LYS A 74 4.02 13.57 -2.80
N SER A 75 3.98 13.87 -4.10
CA SER A 75 4.92 13.32 -5.08
C SER A 75 4.89 11.77 -5.08
N ASN A 76 6.04 11.12 -5.16
CA ASN A 76 6.16 9.64 -5.22
C ASN A 76 6.31 8.98 -3.85
N ARG A 77 6.12 9.72 -2.75
CA ARG A 77 6.26 9.17 -1.39
C ARG A 77 5.16 8.16 -1.08
N VAL A 78 5.51 7.12 -0.35
CA VAL A 78 4.54 6.14 0.17
C VAL A 78 4.18 6.48 1.60
N GLN A 79 2.90 6.45 1.90
CA GLN A 79 2.32 6.69 3.22
C GLN A 79 1.89 5.34 3.79
N LEU A 80 2.52 4.91 4.88
CA LEU A 80 2.02 3.81 5.69
C LEU A 80 1.05 4.37 6.72
N ILE A 81 -0.19 3.94 6.64
CA ILE A 81 -1.23 4.31 7.59
C ILE A 81 -1.79 3.09 8.30
N HIS A 82 -2.32 3.29 9.49
CA HIS A 82 -3.18 2.34 10.17
C HIS A 82 -4.63 2.72 9.90
N ASP A 83 -5.30 1.95 9.04
CA ASP A 83 -6.69 2.20 8.69
C ASP A 83 -7.60 2.08 9.95
N PHE A 84 -8.74 2.75 9.92
CA PHE A 84 -9.68 2.86 11.06
C PHE A 84 -9.18 3.56 12.34
N ALA A 85 -7.96 4.10 12.35
CA ALA A 85 -7.56 5.07 13.37
C ALA A 85 -8.40 6.35 13.27
N ALA A 86 -8.43 7.13 14.35
CA ALA A 86 -9.02 8.47 14.30
C ALA A 86 -8.23 9.37 13.34
N GLU A 87 -8.90 10.25 12.59
CA GLU A 87 -8.25 11.19 11.68
C GLU A 87 -7.17 12.01 12.40
N GLY A 88 -5.98 12.07 11.81
CA GLY A 88 -4.77 12.67 12.38
C GLY A 88 -3.87 11.70 13.15
N TRP A 89 -4.33 10.47 13.41
CA TRP A 89 -3.56 9.43 14.13
C TRP A 89 -3.22 8.23 13.25
N GLU A 90 -3.72 8.19 12.01
CA GLU A 90 -3.53 7.07 11.11
C GLU A 90 -2.10 6.98 10.56
N GLN A 91 -1.36 8.08 10.48
CA GLN A 91 0.00 8.07 9.93
C GLN A 91 0.97 7.26 10.81
N ARG A 92 1.62 6.25 10.23
CA ARG A 92 2.65 5.44 10.91
C ARG A 92 4.05 5.76 10.42
N GLU A 93 4.22 5.81 9.10
CA GLU A 93 5.53 5.99 8.49
C GLU A 93 5.41 6.59 7.08
N GLU A 94 6.45 7.26 6.61
CA GLU A 94 6.54 7.80 5.26
C GLU A 94 7.86 7.34 4.63
N PHE A 95 7.76 6.79 3.42
CA PHE A 95 8.91 6.38 2.62
C PHE A 95 9.13 7.38 1.49
N ASN A 96 10.40 7.62 1.13
CA ASN A 96 10.75 8.62 0.12
C ASN A 96 10.26 8.22 -1.28
N ASP A 97 10.20 6.92 -1.55
CA ASP A 97 9.65 6.36 -2.77
C ASP A 97 9.09 4.94 -2.55
N PHE A 98 8.60 4.35 -3.64
CA PHE A 98 8.06 3.00 -3.64
C PHE A 98 9.12 1.90 -3.42
N TRP A 99 10.39 2.13 -3.79
CA TRP A 99 11.44 1.12 -3.59
C TRP A 99 11.78 0.98 -2.12
N GLU A 100 11.87 2.10 -1.40
CA GLU A 100 12.08 2.08 0.05
C GLU A 100 10.93 1.35 0.78
N TRP A 101 9.68 1.56 0.34
CA TRP A 101 8.55 0.74 0.83
C TRP A 101 8.69 -0.75 0.43
N GLY A 102 9.17 -1.05 -0.77
CA GLY A 102 9.39 -2.42 -1.24
C GLY A 102 10.45 -3.15 -0.41
N GLU A 103 11.55 -2.48 -0.06
CA GLU A 103 12.57 -3.00 0.86
C GLU A 103 11.97 -3.28 2.24
N TYR A 104 11.16 -2.36 2.77
CA TYR A 104 10.43 -2.56 4.01
C TYR A 104 9.49 -3.78 3.95
N ALA A 105 8.68 -3.91 2.90
CA ALA A 105 7.75 -5.03 2.75
C ALA A 105 8.47 -6.39 2.67
N VAL A 106 9.61 -6.45 1.97
CA VAL A 106 10.45 -7.67 1.91
C VAL A 106 11.06 -7.99 3.27
N ASN A 107 11.53 -6.99 4.01
CA ASN A 107 12.04 -7.22 5.37
C ASN A 107 10.93 -7.74 6.29
N CYS A 108 9.72 -7.18 6.24
CA CYS A 108 8.56 -7.70 6.98
C CYS A 108 8.25 -9.15 6.62
N MET A 109 8.28 -9.53 5.34
CA MET A 109 8.08 -10.92 4.90
C MET A 109 9.14 -11.84 5.51
N ILE A 110 10.41 -11.46 5.46
CA ILE A 110 11.52 -12.24 6.01
C ILE A 110 11.36 -12.43 7.52
N GLU A 111 11.05 -11.36 8.25
CA GLU A 111 10.84 -11.42 9.71
C GLU A 111 9.63 -12.29 10.05
N TYR A 112 8.50 -12.09 9.39
CA TYR A 112 7.29 -12.88 9.57
C TYR A 112 7.54 -14.39 9.35
N ASN A 113 8.23 -14.74 8.27
CA ASN A 113 8.52 -16.15 7.95
C ASN A 113 9.53 -16.77 8.94
N LYS A 114 10.52 -16.00 9.42
CA LYS A 114 11.45 -16.47 10.46
C LYS A 114 10.75 -16.71 11.78
N ASP A 115 9.81 -15.85 12.17
CA ASP A 115 9.02 -16.01 13.38
C ASP A 115 8.12 -17.26 13.30
N ASP A 116 7.65 -17.61 12.10
CA ASP A 116 6.93 -18.86 11.81
C ASP A 116 7.85 -20.10 11.68
N GLY A 117 9.17 -19.92 11.85
CA GLY A 117 10.16 -21.02 11.84
C GLY A 117 10.52 -21.52 10.44
N ILE A 118 10.29 -20.74 9.40
CA ILE A 118 10.70 -21.04 8.02
C ILE A 118 12.15 -20.56 7.82
N GLU A 119 13.06 -21.49 7.51
CA GLU A 119 14.52 -21.25 7.31
C GLU A 119 14.92 -21.09 5.83
#